data_AF-X1MT20-F1
#
_entry.id   AF-X1MT20-F1
#
_cell.length_a   1.000
_cell.length_b   1.000
_cell.length_c   1.000
_cell.angle_alpha   90.00
_cell.angle_beta   90.00
_cell.angle_gamma   90.00
#
_symmetry.space_group_name_H-M   'P 1'
#
loop_
_entity.id
_entity.type
_entity.pdbx_description
1 polymer ?
#
loop_
_entity_poly.entity_id
_entity_poly.type
_entity_poly.pdbx_seq_one_letter_code
_entity_poly.pdbx_strand_id
1 'polypeptide(L)'
;PTNDATYPLASIVRFNFPARGDMPPVTLHWYDGGLKPERPEEMGDLPNPLGNNGPTIYVGDKGKMLNNKLIPEARDREYERPPKTIPRSIGHYKEWTEACKGGEPAGANFEISSLITEVLLLGNISIKTGRKLYWDGPNMTVTNVPEVNQFMHREYRPGWSLQG
;
A
#
# COMPACT_ATOMS: atom_id res chain seq x y z
N PRO A 1 -1.66 -0.24 24.49
CA PRO A 1 -1.84 -1.67 24.83
C PRO A 1 -2.62 -2.38 23.74
N THR A 2 -2.02 -3.37 23.08
CA THR A 2 -2.74 -4.29 22.20
C THR A 2 -3.38 -5.38 23.05
N ASN A 3 -4.62 -5.76 22.77
CA ASN A 3 -5.21 -6.99 23.28
C ASN A 3 -5.44 -7.94 22.09
N ASP A 4 -5.88 -9.17 22.32
CA ASP A 4 -6.12 -10.12 21.23
C ASP A 4 -7.35 -9.78 20.37
N ALA A 5 -8.14 -8.78 20.76
CA ALA A 5 -9.37 -8.37 20.06
C ALA A 5 -9.18 -7.15 19.15
N THR A 6 -8.16 -6.31 19.37
CA THR A 6 -7.97 -5.04 18.64
C THR A 6 -6.50 -4.78 18.31
N TYR A 7 -6.28 -4.27 17.10
CA TYR A 7 -4.99 -3.72 16.65
C TYR A 7 -4.62 -2.44 17.42
N PRO A 8 -3.33 -2.03 17.44
CA PRO A 8 -2.90 -0.83 18.17
C PRO A 8 -3.57 0.43 17.63
N LEU A 9 -3.70 1.45 18.48
CA LEU A 9 -4.26 2.76 18.12
C LEU A 9 -3.49 3.45 16.99
N ALA A 10 -2.18 3.19 16.90
CA ALA A 10 -1.30 3.74 15.90
C ALA A 10 -0.20 2.72 15.56
N SER A 11 0.29 2.74 14.34
CA SER A 11 1.34 1.82 13.89
C SER A 11 2.25 2.45 12.84
N ILE A 12 3.48 1.95 12.78
CA ILE A 12 4.39 2.18 11.66
C ILE A 12 4.79 0.80 11.14
N VAL A 13 4.55 0.54 9.86
CA VAL A 13 4.94 -0.71 9.20
C VAL A 13 5.90 -0.40 8.07
N ARG A 14 6.98 -1.18 7.98
CA ARG A 14 7.97 -1.06 6.91
C ARG A 14 8.00 -2.32 6.06
N PHE A 15 7.71 -2.16 4.77
CA PHE A 15 7.82 -3.21 3.76
C PHE A 15 9.07 -2.97 2.92
N ASN A 16 9.85 -4.02 2.68
CA ASN A 16 11.01 -3.97 1.78
C ASN A 16 10.71 -4.86 0.59
N PHE A 17 10.54 -4.24 -0.58
CA PHE A 17 10.41 -4.92 -1.84
C PHE A 17 11.78 -4.98 -2.51
N PRO A 18 12.30 -6.18 -2.83
CA PRO A 18 13.56 -6.30 -3.54
C PRO A 18 13.44 -5.76 -4.97
N ALA A 19 14.59 -5.58 -5.62
CA ALA A 19 14.62 -5.31 -7.05
C ALA A 19 13.92 -6.44 -7.83
N ARG A 20 13.26 -6.10 -8.94
CA ARG A 20 12.57 -7.07 -9.81
C ARG A 20 12.72 -6.66 -11.27
N GLY A 21 13.46 -7.44 -12.04
CA GLY A 21 13.81 -7.07 -13.42
C GLY A 21 14.51 -5.70 -13.42
N ASP A 22 14.01 -4.78 -14.24
CA ASP A 22 14.54 -3.41 -14.35
C ASP A 22 14.01 -2.45 -13.26
N MET A 23 13.15 -2.92 -12.34
CA MET A 23 12.65 -2.10 -11.23
C MET A 23 13.58 -2.16 -10.02
N PRO A 24 14.06 -1.00 -9.52
CA PRO A 24 14.89 -0.94 -8.31
C PRO A 24 14.12 -1.36 -7.06
N PRO A 25 14.81 -1.70 -5.96
CA PRO A 25 14.14 -2.03 -4.71
C PRO A 25 13.38 -0.82 -4.17
N VAL A 26 12.28 -1.09 -3.44
CA VAL A 26 11.43 -0.06 -2.85
C VAL A 26 11.21 -0.37 -1.38
N THR A 27 11.44 0.63 -0.52
CA THR A 27 11.04 0.57 0.89
C THR A 27 9.80 1.41 1.09
N LEU A 28 8.69 0.76 1.43
CA LEU A 28 7.44 1.43 1.77
C LEU A 28 7.34 1.57 3.30
N HIS A 29 7.10 2.80 3.76
CA HIS A 29 6.74 3.07 5.14
C HIS A 29 5.26 3.45 5.21
N TRP A 30 4.50 2.72 6.02
CA TRP A 30 3.11 2.99 6.31
C TRP A 30 2.99 3.59 7.71
N TYR A 31 2.30 4.71 7.83
CA TYR A 31 2.05 5.38 9.11
C TYR A 31 0.54 5.47 9.33
N ASP A 32 0.08 5.08 10.52
CA ASP A 32 -1.32 5.04 10.88
C ASP A 32 -1.55 5.61 12.30
N GLY A 33 -2.81 5.97 12.61
CA GLY A 33 -3.21 6.47 13.93
C GLY A 33 -2.69 7.87 14.25
N GLY A 34 -2.54 8.71 13.22
CA GLY A 34 -2.05 10.09 13.35
C GLY A 34 -0.53 10.24 13.34
N LEU A 35 0.22 9.13 13.30
CA LEU A 35 1.66 9.15 13.06
C LEU A 35 1.96 9.66 11.65
N LYS A 36 3.07 10.38 11.52
CA LYS A 36 3.52 10.96 10.25
C LYS A 36 5.02 10.73 10.09
N PRO A 37 5.52 10.60 8.85
CA PRO A 37 6.96 10.65 8.61
C PRO A 37 7.51 12.02 9.00
N GLU A 38 8.84 12.11 9.07
CA GLU A 38 9.52 13.38 9.14
C GLU A 38 9.10 14.27 7.96
N ARG A 39 8.89 15.57 8.24
CA ARG A 39 8.55 16.55 7.22
C ARG A 39 9.75 16.73 6.29
N PRO A 40 9.62 16.51 4.97
CA PRO A 40 10.69 16.86 4.05
C PRO A 40 11.03 18.35 4.09
N GLU A 41 12.33 18.68 4.15
CA GLU A 41 12.82 20.06 4.15
C GLU A 41 12.31 20.86 2.95
N GLU A 42 12.14 20.20 1.80
CA GLU A 42 11.62 20.81 0.56
C GLU A 42 10.19 21.35 0.68
N MET A 43 9.46 21.04 1.76
CA MET A 43 8.15 21.62 2.04
C MET A 43 8.23 23.01 2.69
N GLY A 44 9.42 23.50 3.05
CA GLY A 44 9.62 24.83 3.65
C GLY A 44 8.68 25.10 4.83
N ASP A 45 8.03 26.26 4.86
CA ASP A 45 7.13 26.69 5.93
C ASP A 45 5.63 26.42 5.65
N LEU A 46 5.29 25.60 4.65
CA LEU A 46 3.89 25.27 4.34
C LEU A 46 3.14 24.76 5.59
N PRO A 47 1.95 25.27 5.91
CA PRO A 47 1.18 24.79 7.06
C PRO A 47 0.61 23.39 6.79
N ASN A 48 0.80 22.46 7.73
CA ASN A 48 0.31 21.07 7.69
C ASN A 48 0.38 20.39 6.30
N PRO A 49 1.56 20.31 5.66
CA PRO A 49 1.66 19.87 4.26
C PRO A 49 1.35 18.37 4.10
N LEU A 50 1.45 17.61 5.19
CA LEU A 50 1.08 16.20 5.22
C LEU A 50 -0.42 16.00 5.47
N GLY A 51 -1.19 17.07 5.69
CA GLY A 51 -2.64 16.99 5.88
C GLY A 51 -3.07 15.96 6.93
N ASN A 52 -4.34 15.53 6.83
CA ASN A 52 -4.89 14.42 7.62
C ASN A 52 -5.46 13.30 6.73
N ASN A 53 -5.38 13.44 5.40
CA ASN A 53 -6.00 12.52 4.43
C ASN A 53 -5.02 11.51 3.84
N GLY A 54 -3.99 11.11 4.60
CA GLY A 54 -3.03 10.07 4.20
C GLY A 54 -2.29 10.39 2.89
N PRO A 55 -1.45 11.45 2.84
CA PRO A 55 -0.66 11.73 1.65
C PRO A 55 0.37 10.63 1.41
N THR A 56 0.78 10.47 0.16
CA THR A 56 1.91 9.62 -0.20
C THR A 56 3.12 10.49 -0.49
N ILE A 57 4.26 10.17 0.13
CA ILE A 57 5.54 10.80 -0.20
C ILE A 57 6.36 9.80 -1.00
N TYR A 58 6.77 10.21 -2.20
CA TYR A 58 7.76 9.46 -2.99
C TYR A 58 9.12 10.10 -2.76
N VAL A 59 10.11 9.28 -2.41
CA VAL A 59 11.49 9.73 -2.18
C VAL A 59 12.37 9.13 -3.27
N GLY A 60 12.85 9.97 -4.17
CA GLY A 60 13.76 9.59 -5.24
C GLY A 60 15.16 10.18 -5.05
N ASP A 61 16.08 9.74 -5.91
CA ASP A 61 17.46 10.23 -6.00
C ASP A 61 17.54 11.70 -6.41
N LYS A 62 16.62 12.15 -7.27
CA LYS A 62 16.59 13.52 -7.84
C LYS A 62 15.60 14.45 -7.16
N GLY A 63 14.92 13.99 -6.12
CA GLY A 63 13.95 14.80 -5.39
C GLY A 63 12.80 13.98 -4.83
N LYS A 64 11.86 14.70 -4.22
CA LYS A 64 10.71 14.10 -3.55
C LYS A 64 9.41 14.58 -4.20
N MET A 65 8.37 13.77 -4.10
CA MET A 65 7.02 14.15 -4.50
C MET A 65 6.05 13.97 -3.34
N LEU A 66 5.12 14.91 -3.22
CA LEU A 66 3.94 14.78 -2.39
C LEU A 66 2.74 14.49 -3.31
N ASN A 67 2.16 13.31 -3.15
CA ASN A 67 1.14 12.76 -4.05
C ASN A 67 1.64 12.80 -5.50
N ASN A 68 1.08 13.68 -6.32
CA ASN A 68 1.41 13.83 -7.73
C ASN A 68 2.29 15.05 -8.05
N LYS A 69 2.77 15.80 -7.04
CA LYS A 69 3.55 17.02 -7.24
C LYS A 69 4.97 16.90 -6.70
N LEU A 70 5.94 17.44 -7.44
CA LEU A 70 7.30 17.63 -6.96
C LEU A 70 7.32 18.65 -5.81
N ILE A 71 8.24 18.44 -4.87
CA ILE A 71 8.58 19.42 -3.84
C ILE A 71 10.07 19.81 -3.96
N PRO A 72 10.43 21.10 -3.84
CA PRO A 72 9.54 22.25 -3.58
C PRO A 72 8.66 22.61 -4.79
N GLU A 73 7.58 23.37 -4.55
CA GLU A 73 6.59 23.72 -5.59
C GLU A 73 7.21 24.40 -6.82
N ALA A 74 8.29 25.18 -6.64
CA ALA A 74 9.01 25.82 -7.74
C ALA A 74 9.44 24.79 -8.82
N ARG A 75 9.95 23.63 -8.40
CA ARG A 75 10.34 22.55 -9.33
C ARG A 75 9.14 21.93 -10.02
N ASP A 76 7.99 21.87 -9.36
CA ASP A 76 6.76 21.35 -9.94
C ASP A 76 6.22 22.25 -11.06
N ARG A 77 6.39 23.58 -10.92
CA ARG A 77 5.97 24.58 -11.92
C ARG A 77 6.82 24.54 -13.19
N GLU A 78 8.10 24.20 -13.05
CA GLU A 78 9.04 24.07 -14.18
C GLU A 78 8.98 22.69 -14.83
N TYR A 79 8.35 21.70 -14.18
CA TYR A 79 8.33 20.33 -14.65
C TYR A 79 7.28 20.10 -15.74
N GLU A 80 7.75 19.74 -16.93
CA GLU A 80 6.90 19.28 -18.01
C GLU A 80 6.36 17.88 -17.70
N ARG A 81 5.03 17.76 -17.61
CA ARG A 81 4.37 16.49 -17.28
C ARG A 81 4.44 15.52 -18.45
N PRO A 82 4.63 14.21 -18.19
CA PRO A 82 4.62 13.23 -19.26
C PRO A 82 3.26 13.19 -19.97
N PRO A 83 3.24 12.80 -21.26
CA PRO A 83 2.00 12.57 -21.98
C PRO A 83 1.07 11.63 -21.23
N LYS A 84 -0.25 11.83 -21.40
CA LYS A 84 -1.25 10.93 -20.82
C LYS A 84 -1.22 9.61 -21.59
N THR A 85 -0.76 8.54 -20.95
CA THR A 85 -0.64 7.20 -21.56
C THR A 85 -1.81 6.27 -21.27
N ILE A 86 -2.64 6.61 -20.27
CA ILE A 86 -3.81 5.82 -19.88
C ILE A 86 -5.08 6.68 -19.81
N PRO A 87 -6.27 6.08 -20.05
CA PRO A 87 -7.55 6.74 -19.84
C PRO A 87 -7.67 7.29 -18.42
N ARG A 88 -8.36 8.43 -18.28
CA ARG A 88 -8.67 8.96 -16.96
C ARG A 88 -9.85 8.20 -16.38
N SER A 89 -9.78 7.90 -15.09
CA SER A 89 -10.90 7.29 -14.37
C SER A 89 -12.16 8.13 -14.55
N ILE A 90 -13.25 7.46 -14.94
CA ILE A 90 -14.59 8.06 -15.01
C ILE A 90 -15.27 8.09 -13.62
N GLY A 91 -14.56 7.62 -12.59
CA GLY A 91 -15.03 7.47 -11.22
C GLY A 91 -15.41 6.03 -10.90
N HIS A 92 -15.02 5.56 -9.71
CA HIS A 92 -15.12 4.15 -9.29
C HIS A 92 -16.51 3.53 -9.48
N TYR A 93 -17.59 4.25 -9.17
CA TYR A 93 -18.95 3.73 -9.32
C TYR A 93 -19.36 3.52 -10.78
N LYS A 94 -18.90 4.40 -11.68
CA LYS A 94 -19.21 4.28 -13.11
C LYS A 94 -18.39 3.15 -13.73
N GLU A 95 -17.10 3.06 -13.41
CA GLU A 95 -16.24 1.95 -13.83
C GLU A 95 -16.84 0.61 -13.41
N TRP A 96 -17.29 0.49 -12.16
CA TRP A 96 -17.96 -0.73 -11.68
C TRP A 96 -19.26 -1.02 -12.44
N THR A 97 -20.09 -0.01 -12.65
CA THR A 97 -21.37 -0.18 -13.37
C THR A 97 -21.16 -0.61 -14.82
N GLU A 98 -20.15 -0.06 -15.51
CA GLU A 98 -19.81 -0.44 -16.89
C GLU A 98 -19.23 -1.85 -16.96
N ALA A 99 -18.34 -2.21 -16.04
CA ALA A 99 -17.79 -3.57 -15.95
C ALA A 99 -18.90 -4.61 -15.71
N CYS A 100 -19.86 -4.35 -14.82
CA CYS A 100 -21.01 -5.23 -14.58
C CYS A 100 -21.93 -5.39 -15.81
N LYS A 101 -21.88 -4.47 -16.77
CA LYS A 101 -22.66 -4.53 -18.02
C LYS A 101 -21.89 -5.22 -19.16
N GLY A 102 -20.72 -5.81 -18.88
CA GLY A 102 -19.87 -6.47 -19.88
C GLY A 102 -18.89 -5.53 -20.59
N GLY A 103 -18.67 -4.33 -20.05
CA GLY A 103 -17.59 -3.44 -20.49
C GLY A 103 -16.22 -3.87 -19.98
N GLU A 104 -15.24 -3.00 -20.13
CA GLU A 104 -13.87 -3.23 -19.65
C GLU A 104 -13.81 -3.45 -18.14
N PRO A 105 -12.82 -4.22 -17.63
CA PRO A 105 -12.61 -4.37 -16.20
C PRO A 105 -12.41 -3.01 -15.51
N ALA A 106 -13.01 -2.84 -14.33
CA ALA A 106 -12.79 -1.67 -13.50
C ALA A 106 -11.30 -1.55 -13.10
N GLY A 107 -10.78 -0.33 -12.98
CA GLY A 107 -9.37 -0.09 -12.67
C GLY A 107 -8.92 -0.64 -11.30
N ALA A 108 -9.86 -0.85 -10.37
CA ALA A 108 -9.65 -1.46 -9.06
C ALA A 108 -10.30 -2.86 -9.00
N ASN A 109 -9.98 -3.73 -9.95
CA ASN A 109 -10.45 -5.11 -9.98
C ASN A 109 -9.71 -6.01 -8.96
N PHE A 110 -10.16 -7.26 -8.84
CA PHE A 110 -9.58 -8.22 -7.87
C PHE A 110 -8.13 -8.60 -8.16
N GLU A 111 -7.67 -8.59 -9.41
CA GLU A 111 -6.27 -8.93 -9.73
C GLU A 111 -5.31 -7.91 -9.11
N ILE A 112 -5.69 -6.63 -9.11
CA ILE A 112 -4.89 -5.56 -8.49
C ILE A 112 -5.17 -5.48 -6.99
N SER A 113 -6.44 -5.48 -6.59
CA SER A 113 -6.84 -5.27 -5.21
C SER A 113 -6.44 -6.42 -4.28
N SER A 114 -6.36 -7.66 -4.79
CA SER A 114 -5.89 -8.80 -4.00
C SER A 114 -4.43 -8.64 -3.58
N LEU A 115 -3.55 -8.24 -4.50
CA LEU A 115 -2.12 -8.03 -4.22
C LEU A 115 -1.90 -6.89 -3.21
N ILE A 116 -2.67 -5.81 -3.31
CA ILE A 116 -2.60 -4.72 -2.33
C ILE A 116 -3.07 -5.22 -0.95
N THR A 117 -4.17 -5.98 -0.93
CA THR A 117 -4.73 -6.55 0.31
C THR A 117 -3.74 -7.49 0.98
N GLU A 118 -3.08 -8.35 0.20
CA GLU A 118 -2.04 -9.27 0.67
C GLU A 118 -0.93 -8.54 1.44
N VAL A 119 -0.37 -7.46 0.86
CA VAL A 119 0.66 -6.65 1.52
C VAL A 119 0.16 -6.07 2.85
N LEU A 120 -1.05 -5.50 2.88
CA LEU A 120 -1.60 -4.89 4.10
C LEU A 120 -1.85 -5.94 5.19
N LEU A 121 -2.35 -7.12 4.82
CA LEU A 121 -2.57 -8.22 5.77
C LEU A 121 -1.26 -8.73 6.37
N LEU A 122 -0.18 -8.83 5.58
CA LEU A 122 1.15 -9.15 6.10
C LEU A 122 1.63 -8.11 7.11
N GLY A 123 1.32 -6.82 6.88
CA GLY A 123 1.57 -5.75 7.84
C GLY A 123 0.87 -5.98 9.17
N ASN A 124 -0.43 -6.32 9.14
CA ASN A 124 -1.21 -6.63 10.33
C ASN A 124 -0.65 -7.83 11.11
N ILE A 125 -0.19 -8.85 10.40
CA ILE A 125 0.40 -10.04 11.04
C ILE A 125 1.76 -9.71 11.65
N SER A 126 2.56 -8.89 10.98
CA SER A 126 3.82 -8.38 11.55
C SER A 126 3.57 -7.56 12.81
N ILE A 127 2.54 -6.70 12.83
CA ILE A 127 2.12 -5.96 14.03
C ILE A 127 1.67 -6.92 15.13
N LYS A 128 0.79 -7.88 14.81
CA LYS A 128 0.22 -8.81 15.79
C LYS A 128 1.30 -9.67 16.46
N THR A 129 2.31 -10.06 15.71
CA THR A 129 3.36 -10.98 16.20
C THR A 129 4.63 -10.27 16.68
N GLY A 130 4.82 -8.99 16.31
CA GLY A 130 6.06 -8.26 16.54
C GLY A 130 7.26 -8.81 15.76
N ARG A 131 7.02 -9.64 14.74
CA ARG A 131 8.08 -10.33 13.98
C ARG A 131 8.28 -9.69 12.61
N LYS A 132 9.53 -9.68 12.15
CA LYS A 132 9.88 -9.44 10.74
C LYS A 132 9.53 -10.69 9.94
N LEU A 133 8.75 -10.53 8.87
CA LEU A 133 8.30 -11.64 8.03
C LEU A 133 9.07 -11.65 6.71
N TYR A 134 9.55 -12.81 6.28
CA TYR A 134 10.09 -13.08 4.94
C TYR A 134 9.03 -13.82 4.16
N TRP A 135 8.51 -13.15 3.14
CA TRP A 135 7.33 -13.57 2.42
C TRP A 135 7.69 -14.18 1.06
N ASP A 136 7.22 -15.39 0.83
CA ASP A 136 7.20 -16.05 -0.47
C ASP A 136 5.79 -15.94 -1.05
N GLY A 137 5.56 -14.89 -1.85
CA GLY A 137 4.26 -14.59 -2.45
C GLY A 137 3.72 -15.70 -3.34
N PRO A 138 4.50 -16.25 -4.30
CA PRO A 138 4.04 -17.37 -5.13
C PRO A 138 3.52 -18.58 -4.34
N ASN A 139 4.14 -18.91 -3.20
CA ASN A 139 3.73 -20.02 -2.34
C ASN A 139 2.83 -19.60 -1.17
N MET A 140 2.51 -18.30 -1.06
CA MET A 140 1.72 -17.71 0.02
C MET A 140 2.19 -18.12 1.43
N THR A 141 3.51 -18.06 1.68
CA THR A 141 4.08 -18.54 2.95
C THR A 141 5.15 -17.63 3.55
N VAL A 142 5.17 -17.55 4.88
CA VAL A 142 6.25 -16.94 5.66
C VAL A 142 7.35 -17.99 5.88
N THR A 143 8.56 -17.69 5.44
CA THR A 143 9.68 -18.66 5.40
C THR A 143 10.57 -18.64 6.64
N ASN A 144 10.59 -17.53 7.39
CA ASN A 144 11.51 -17.36 8.52
C ASN A 144 10.86 -17.53 9.90
N VAL A 145 9.53 -17.62 9.97
CA VAL A 145 8.75 -17.77 11.20
C VAL A 145 7.56 -18.73 10.93
N PRO A 146 7.80 -20.06 10.84
CA PRO A 146 6.79 -21.01 10.37
C PRO A 146 5.48 -20.98 11.16
N GLU A 147 5.54 -20.69 12.47
CA GLU A 147 4.37 -20.58 13.34
C GLU A 147 3.39 -19.47 12.93
N VAL A 148 3.85 -18.45 12.19
CA VAL A 148 3.00 -17.35 11.69
C VAL A 148 2.07 -17.81 10.57
N ASN A 149 2.41 -18.90 9.86
CA ASN A 149 1.59 -19.40 8.77
C ASN A 149 0.18 -19.85 9.21
N GLN A 150 -0.04 -20.08 10.51
CA GLN A 150 -1.37 -20.32 11.06
C GLN A 150 -2.36 -19.17 10.78
N PHE A 151 -1.87 -17.96 10.50
CA PHE A 151 -2.69 -16.79 10.19
C PHE A 151 -2.97 -16.62 8.68
N MET A 152 -2.35 -17.42 7.80
CA MET A 152 -2.55 -17.33 6.35
C MET A 152 -3.87 -17.95 5.90
N HIS A 153 -4.34 -18.95 6.63
CA HIS A 153 -5.54 -19.69 6.29
C HIS A 153 -6.51 -19.68 7.46
N ARG A 154 -7.80 -19.64 7.12
CA ARG A 154 -8.86 -19.81 8.09
C ARG A 154 -9.37 -21.24 7.99
N GLU A 155 -9.40 -21.94 9.11
CA GLU A 155 -10.19 -23.16 9.21
C GLU A 155 -11.67 -22.80 9.08
N TYR A 156 -12.31 -23.27 8.00
CA TYR A 156 -13.74 -23.11 7.82
C TYR A 156 -14.48 -23.95 8.86
N ARG A 157 -15.63 -23.43 9.30
CA ARG A 157 -16.53 -24.17 10.18
C ARG A 157 -16.95 -25.47 9.48
N PRO A 158 -17.05 -26.62 10.20
CA PRO A 158 -17.53 -27.86 9.62
C PRO A 158 -18.83 -27.67 8.84
N GLY A 159 -18.89 -28.24 7.62
CA GLY A 159 -20.00 -28.09 6.68
C GLY A 159 -19.87 -26.92 5.70
N TRP A 160 -18.83 -26.09 5.83
CA TRP A 160 -18.53 -25.01 4.88
C TRP A 160 -17.18 -25.29 4.22
N SER A 161 -17.14 -25.29 2.89
CA SER A 161 -15.91 -25.36 2.09
C SER A 161 -16.01 -24.44 0.88
N LEU A 162 -14.88 -23.93 0.43
CA LEU A 162 -14.77 -23.36 -0.91
C LEU A 162 -14.47 -24.51 -1.87
N GLN A 163 -15.29 -24.69 -2.89
CA GLN A 163 -14.94 -25.52 -4.03
C GLN A 163 -13.97 -24.69 -4.88
N GLY A 164 -12.70 -25.11 -4.90
CA GLY A 164 -11.69 -24.55 -5.79
C GLY A 164 -11.90 -25.03 -7.22
#